data_AF-A0A6S6U7Q8-F1
#
_entry.id   AF-A0A6S6U7Q8-F1
#
_cell.length_a   1.000
_cell.length_b   1.000
_cell.length_c   1.000
_cell.angle_alpha   90.00
_cell.angle_beta   90.00
_cell.angle_gamma   90.00
#
_symmetry.space_group_name_H-M   'P 1'
#
loop_
_entity.id
_entity.type
_entity.pdbx_description
1 polymer ?
#
loop_
_entity_poly.entity_id
_entity_poly.type
_entity_poly.pdbx_seq_one_letter_code
_entity_poly.pdbx_strand_id
1 'polypeptide(L)'
;NYIISKIMQTPSQELAANLSRLAVETYVDSNYSIVANKLFENKKPKTLLAELKKPDFKLPAKTRDVFLYMPFRMMRIFPTVAVFGNINLETGRKERNVHFYPSSIASQQGGKVILQNGIIYDSIKGEVTIGNKTRKVYRFDAASYRANGKSEVQSKLHSIAGELCVVFLQSYGQIVVMDRKTYESAYVQMFMLEHYDKDLFELVVSSAYSKIYKIKK
;
A
#
# COMPACT_ATOMS: atom_id res chain seq x y z
N ASN A 1 -11.42 -3.47 -11.05
CA ASN A 1 -10.03 -2.96 -10.87
C ASN A 1 -9.93 -1.69 -10.03
N TYR A 2 -10.64 -0.61 -10.37
CA TYR A 2 -10.56 0.67 -9.63
C TYR A 2 -10.65 0.51 -8.10
N ILE A 3 -11.68 -0.20 -7.62
CA ILE A 3 -11.98 -0.38 -6.19
C ILE A 3 -10.81 -1.03 -5.45
N ILE A 4 -10.36 -2.21 -5.90
CA ILE A 4 -9.22 -2.93 -5.29
C ILE A 4 -7.97 -2.07 -5.31
N SER A 5 -7.68 -1.43 -6.44
CA SER A 5 -6.53 -0.53 -6.53
C SER A 5 -6.63 0.65 -5.56
N LYS A 6 -7.83 1.21 -5.36
CA LYS A 6 -8.03 2.34 -4.42
C LYS A 6 -7.85 1.90 -2.97
N ILE A 7 -8.33 0.69 -2.62
CA ILE A 7 -8.10 0.06 -1.32
C ILE A 7 -6.60 -0.12 -1.07
N MET A 8 -5.84 -0.62 -2.04
CA MET A 8 -4.40 -0.87 -1.86
C MET A 8 -3.55 0.40 -1.79
N GLN A 9 -4.02 1.50 -2.39
CA GLN A 9 -3.28 2.77 -2.47
C GLN A 9 -3.67 3.82 -1.42
N THR A 10 -4.82 3.67 -0.78
CA THR A 10 -5.27 4.69 0.19
C THR A 10 -4.35 4.71 1.41
N PRO A 11 -3.98 5.91 1.92
CA PRO A 11 -3.29 6.03 3.20
C PRO A 11 -4.23 5.95 4.41
N SER A 12 -5.55 6.06 4.20
CA SER A 12 -6.55 5.88 5.25
C SER A 12 -6.97 4.41 5.32
N GLN A 13 -6.74 3.81 6.47
CA GLN A 13 -7.15 2.45 6.79
C GLN A 13 -8.66 2.33 6.95
N GLU A 14 -9.33 3.38 7.43
CA GLU A 14 -10.79 3.50 7.46
C GLU A 14 -11.37 3.41 6.06
N LEU A 15 -10.82 4.16 5.10
CA LEU A 15 -11.24 4.07 3.70
C LEU A 15 -11.01 2.66 3.15
N ALA A 16 -9.87 2.02 3.46
CA ALA A 16 -9.62 0.65 3.03
C ALA A 16 -10.67 -0.33 3.59
N ALA A 17 -10.98 -0.25 4.89
CA ALA A 17 -11.96 -1.11 5.54
C ALA A 17 -13.39 -0.86 5.05
N ASN A 18 -13.83 0.41 5.08
CA ASN A 18 -15.17 0.81 4.70
C ASN A 18 -15.45 0.53 3.22
N LEU A 19 -14.51 0.86 2.32
CA LEU A 19 -14.67 0.60 0.88
C LEU A 19 -14.71 -0.89 0.58
N SER A 20 -13.92 -1.70 1.29
CA SER A 20 -13.93 -3.15 1.10
C SER A 20 -15.24 -3.78 1.54
N ARG A 21 -15.77 -3.41 2.72
CA ARG A 21 -17.10 -3.86 3.18
C ARG A 21 -18.17 -3.42 2.19
N LEU A 22 -18.24 -2.12 1.91
CA LEU A 22 -19.27 -1.56 1.04
C LEU A 22 -19.23 -2.18 -0.37
N ALA A 23 -18.05 -2.37 -0.94
CA ALA A 23 -17.89 -2.97 -2.26
C ALA A 23 -18.38 -4.42 -2.31
N VAL A 24 -18.09 -5.23 -1.29
CA VAL A 24 -18.51 -6.64 -1.26
C VAL A 24 -20.02 -6.75 -1.04
N GLU A 25 -20.59 -5.99 -0.09
CA GLU A 25 -22.04 -6.02 0.12
C GLU A 25 -22.78 -5.54 -1.13
N THR A 26 -22.35 -4.41 -1.73
CA THR A 26 -22.93 -3.90 -2.99
C THR A 26 -22.80 -4.92 -4.13
N TYR A 27 -21.67 -5.63 -4.24
CA TYR A 27 -21.48 -6.65 -5.27
C TYR A 27 -22.54 -7.74 -5.18
N VAL A 28 -22.79 -8.26 -3.98
CA VAL A 28 -23.76 -9.35 -3.79
C VAL A 28 -25.19 -8.83 -3.91
N ASP A 29 -25.51 -7.70 -3.28
CA ASP A 29 -26.86 -7.12 -3.28
C ASP A 29 -27.31 -6.68 -4.67
N SER A 30 -26.36 -6.33 -5.54
CA SER A 30 -26.62 -5.98 -6.94
C SER A 30 -26.61 -7.20 -7.89
N ASN A 31 -26.73 -8.42 -7.36
CA ASN A 31 -26.67 -9.67 -8.11
C ASN A 31 -25.40 -9.74 -8.99
N TYR A 32 -24.25 -9.49 -8.37
CA TYR A 32 -22.92 -9.60 -8.98
C TYR A 32 -22.65 -8.62 -10.14
N SER A 33 -23.28 -7.44 -10.10
CA SER A 33 -23.08 -6.38 -11.09
C SER A 33 -21.69 -5.71 -10.97
N ILE A 34 -21.35 -4.85 -11.94
CA ILE A 34 -20.14 -4.03 -11.88
C ILE A 34 -20.22 -3.06 -10.69
N VAL A 35 -19.51 -3.40 -9.62
CA VAL A 35 -19.54 -2.69 -8.33
C VAL A 35 -19.25 -1.20 -8.46
N ALA A 36 -18.28 -0.83 -9.30
CA ALA A 36 -17.93 0.58 -9.48
C ALA A 36 -19.12 1.40 -10.02
N ASN A 37 -19.88 0.85 -10.98
CA ASN A 37 -21.06 1.52 -11.52
C ASN A 37 -22.11 1.70 -10.43
N LYS A 38 -22.33 0.67 -9.61
CA LYS A 38 -23.32 0.71 -8.52
C LYS A 38 -22.95 1.68 -7.39
N LEU A 39 -21.68 1.71 -6.98
CA LEU A 39 -21.23 2.63 -5.94
C LEU A 39 -21.32 4.11 -6.37
N PHE A 40 -21.07 4.39 -7.64
CA PHE A 40 -21.01 5.75 -8.17
C PHE A 40 -22.25 6.18 -8.95
N GLU A 41 -23.31 5.35 -8.98
CA GLU A 41 -24.56 5.62 -9.70
C GLU A 41 -25.20 6.93 -9.25
N ASN A 42 -25.30 7.12 -7.93
CA ASN A 42 -26.00 8.25 -7.31
C ASN A 42 -25.07 9.21 -6.53
N LYS A 43 -23.76 8.96 -6.53
CA LYS A 43 -22.79 9.75 -5.78
C LYS A 43 -21.53 10.00 -6.59
N LYS A 44 -21.07 11.25 -6.57
CA LYS A 44 -19.78 11.61 -7.17
C LYS A 44 -18.66 10.81 -6.51
N PRO A 45 -17.73 10.22 -7.29
CA PRO A 45 -16.68 9.36 -6.74
C PRO A 45 -15.85 10.00 -5.63
N LYS A 46 -15.44 11.26 -5.81
CA LYS A 46 -14.64 11.98 -4.80
C LYS A 46 -15.39 12.19 -3.49
N THR A 47 -16.69 12.50 -3.57
CA THR A 47 -17.55 12.69 -2.39
C THR A 47 -17.67 11.38 -1.61
N LEU A 48 -18.03 10.29 -2.28
CA LEU A 48 -18.15 8.98 -1.62
C LEU A 48 -16.83 8.53 -0.99
N LEU A 49 -15.71 8.66 -1.71
CA LEU A 49 -14.39 8.27 -1.19
C LEU A 49 -13.94 9.15 -0.02
N ALA A 50 -14.38 10.40 0.06
CA ALA A 50 -14.12 11.28 1.20
C ALA A 50 -14.99 10.89 2.42
N GLU A 51 -16.27 10.57 2.21
CA GLU A 51 -17.18 10.09 3.25
C GLU A 51 -16.70 8.77 3.86
N LEU A 52 -16.21 7.84 3.03
CA LEU A 52 -15.71 6.53 3.47
C LEU A 52 -14.45 6.59 4.33
N LYS A 53 -13.77 7.75 4.43
CA LYS A 53 -12.67 7.94 5.40
C LYS A 53 -13.15 8.16 6.83
N LYS A 54 -14.44 8.46 7.02
CA LYS A 54 -14.98 8.78 8.35
C LYS A 54 -15.24 7.50 9.15
N PRO A 55 -14.80 7.40 10.41
CA PRO A 55 -15.01 6.22 11.24
C PRO A 55 -16.50 5.88 11.48
N ASP A 56 -17.37 6.88 11.46
CA ASP A 56 -18.81 6.83 11.73
C ASP A 56 -19.66 6.65 10.46
N PHE A 57 -19.04 6.45 9.29
CA PHE A 57 -19.75 6.15 8.05
C PHE A 57 -20.66 4.94 8.22
N LYS A 58 -21.95 5.10 7.90
CA LYS A 58 -22.95 4.04 8.03
C LYS A 58 -22.80 3.04 6.89
N LEU A 59 -22.27 1.87 7.22
CA LEU A 59 -22.15 0.73 6.31
C LEU A 59 -23.46 -0.08 6.29
N PRO A 60 -23.74 -0.80 5.19
CA PRO A 60 -24.80 -1.80 5.16
C PRO A 60 -24.56 -2.90 6.20
N ALA A 61 -25.62 -3.63 6.54
CA ALA A 61 -25.53 -4.74 7.48
C ALA A 61 -24.51 -5.78 7.00
N LYS A 62 -23.66 -6.25 7.91
CA LYS A 62 -22.70 -7.30 7.61
C LYS A 62 -23.41 -8.62 7.38
N THR A 63 -23.33 -9.15 6.16
CA THR A 63 -23.93 -10.46 5.82
C THR A 63 -22.89 -11.57 5.61
N ARG A 64 -21.60 -11.21 5.53
CA ARG A 64 -20.50 -12.16 5.31
C ARG A 64 -19.16 -11.64 5.83
N ASP A 65 -18.19 -12.53 5.95
CA ASP A 65 -16.81 -12.14 6.20
C ASP A 65 -16.12 -11.67 4.91
N VAL A 66 -15.26 -10.67 5.05
CA VAL A 66 -14.50 -10.08 3.95
C VAL A 66 -13.03 -10.10 4.32
N PHE A 67 -12.20 -10.50 3.36
CA PHE A 67 -10.77 -10.63 3.55
C PHE A 67 -9.99 -9.82 2.52
N LEU A 68 -8.93 -9.14 2.96
CA LEU A 68 -7.92 -8.56 2.11
C LEU A 68 -6.74 -9.51 2.01
N TYR A 69 -6.51 -10.03 0.80
CA TYR A 69 -5.35 -10.84 0.48
C TYR A 69 -4.24 -9.96 -0.12
N MET A 70 -3.10 -9.88 0.56
CA MET A 70 -1.94 -9.10 0.12
C MET A 70 -0.75 -10.05 -0.08
N PRO A 71 -0.54 -10.55 -1.30
CA PRO A 71 0.57 -11.46 -1.57
C PRO A 71 1.85 -10.71 -1.93
N PHE A 72 3.00 -11.27 -1.56
CA PHE A 72 4.33 -10.77 -1.91
C PHE A 72 4.49 -10.52 -3.42
N ARG A 73 3.96 -11.42 -4.26
CA ARG A 73 4.00 -11.29 -5.73
C ARG A 73 3.34 -10.00 -6.25
N MET A 74 2.41 -9.40 -5.49
CA MET A 74 1.76 -8.16 -5.89
C MET A 74 2.76 -7.01 -5.97
N MET A 75 3.87 -7.06 -5.22
CA MET A 75 4.90 -6.01 -5.24
C MET A 75 5.45 -5.76 -6.65
N ARG A 76 5.70 -6.83 -7.42
CA ARG A 76 6.23 -6.73 -8.80
C ARG A 76 5.26 -6.04 -9.77
N ILE A 77 3.96 -6.14 -9.51
CA ILE A 77 2.89 -5.59 -10.36
C ILE A 77 2.19 -4.39 -9.71
N PHE A 78 2.63 -3.96 -8.53
CA PHE A 78 1.99 -2.90 -7.77
C PHE A 78 1.90 -1.58 -8.54
N PRO A 79 2.94 -1.14 -9.30
CA PRO A 79 2.82 0.04 -10.15
C PRO A 79 1.66 -0.06 -11.15
N THR A 80 1.46 -1.22 -11.77
CA THR A 80 0.37 -1.48 -12.72
C THR A 80 -0.99 -1.48 -12.02
N VAL A 81 -1.09 -2.16 -10.87
CA VAL A 81 -2.32 -2.14 -10.05
C VAL A 81 -2.66 -0.70 -9.69
N ALA A 82 -1.65 0.08 -9.27
CA ALA A 82 -1.82 1.45 -8.81
C ALA A 82 -2.40 2.38 -9.89
N VAL A 83 -2.17 2.12 -11.18
CA VAL A 83 -2.75 2.93 -12.27
C VAL A 83 -4.27 3.04 -12.14
N PHE A 84 -4.97 1.94 -11.84
CA PHE A 84 -6.43 1.92 -11.85
C PHE A 84 -7.06 2.85 -10.80
N GLY A 85 -6.49 2.90 -9.60
CA GLY A 85 -7.01 3.73 -8.48
C GLY A 85 -6.45 5.15 -8.45
N ASN A 86 -5.46 5.42 -9.31
CA ASN A 86 -4.83 6.72 -9.51
C ASN A 86 -5.47 7.49 -10.67
N ILE A 87 -6.71 7.15 -11.05
CA ILE A 87 -7.48 7.85 -12.08
C ILE A 87 -8.59 8.66 -11.40
N ASN A 88 -8.72 9.92 -11.79
CA ASN A 88 -9.92 10.70 -11.47
C ASN A 88 -11.07 10.19 -12.37
N LEU A 89 -12.06 9.55 -11.75
CA LEU A 89 -13.19 8.92 -12.46
C LEU A 89 -14.09 9.92 -13.21
N GLU A 90 -14.03 11.21 -12.90
CA GLU A 90 -14.79 12.24 -13.62
C GLU A 90 -14.04 12.76 -14.85
N THR A 91 -12.70 12.74 -14.84
CA THR A 91 -11.88 13.36 -15.91
C THR A 91 -11.04 12.37 -16.71
N GLY A 92 -10.93 11.12 -16.26
CA GLY A 92 -10.05 10.10 -16.83
C GLY A 92 -8.55 10.37 -16.64
N ARG A 93 -8.17 11.49 -16.00
CA ARG A 93 -6.76 11.89 -15.84
C ARG A 93 -6.15 11.25 -14.60
N LYS A 94 -4.84 11.00 -14.66
CA LYS A 94 -4.06 10.55 -13.50
C LYS A 94 -4.11 11.57 -12.35
N GLU A 95 -4.27 11.12 -11.11
CA GLU A 95 -4.28 12.00 -9.93
C GLU A 95 -2.86 12.44 -9.53
N ARG A 96 -1.87 11.57 -9.70
CA ARG A 96 -0.45 11.87 -9.42
C ARG A 96 0.51 10.98 -10.19
N ASN A 97 1.80 11.27 -10.11
CA ASN A 97 2.85 10.32 -10.49
C ASN A 97 3.19 9.45 -9.27
N VAL A 98 2.97 8.14 -9.39
CA VAL A 98 3.28 7.15 -8.35
C VAL A 98 4.70 6.64 -8.57
N HIS A 99 5.54 6.76 -7.56
CA HIS A 99 6.89 6.19 -7.53
C HIS A 99 6.87 4.96 -6.61
N PHE A 100 7.21 3.80 -7.18
CA PHE A 100 7.33 2.53 -6.48
C PHE A 100 8.26 1.62 -7.27
N TYR A 101 9.47 1.43 -6.76
CA TYR A 101 10.57 0.75 -7.45
C TYR A 101 11.09 -0.40 -6.60
N PRO A 102 10.47 -1.58 -6.68
CA PRO A 102 11.00 -2.79 -6.04
C PRO A 102 12.20 -3.30 -6.83
N SER A 103 13.26 -3.70 -6.13
CA SER A 103 14.45 -4.31 -6.71
C SER A 103 15.18 -5.16 -5.68
N SER A 104 15.89 -6.18 -6.15
CA SER A 104 16.93 -6.83 -5.35
C SER A 104 18.20 -5.98 -5.29
N ILE A 105 19.04 -6.30 -4.31
CA ILE A 105 20.40 -5.76 -4.17
C ILE A 105 21.29 -6.41 -5.22
N ALA A 106 22.03 -5.58 -5.97
CA ALA A 106 23.07 -6.03 -6.89
C ALA A 106 24.44 -6.11 -6.21
N SER A 107 24.78 -5.08 -5.43
CA SER A 107 26.00 -5.05 -4.62
C SER A 107 25.87 -4.05 -3.47
N GLN A 108 26.73 -4.21 -2.47
CA GLN A 108 26.84 -3.30 -1.35
C GLN A 108 28.31 -2.98 -1.08
N GLN A 109 28.63 -1.70 -0.98
CA GLN A 109 29.98 -1.20 -0.68
C GLN A 109 29.87 -0.16 0.44
N GLY A 110 30.20 -0.56 1.66
CA GLY A 110 29.99 0.26 2.85
C GLY A 110 28.52 0.68 2.99
N GLY A 111 28.29 2.00 3.06
CA GLY A 111 26.94 2.57 3.18
C GLY A 111 26.13 2.63 1.87
N LYS A 112 26.74 2.35 0.72
CA LYS A 112 26.08 2.41 -0.59
C LYS A 112 25.54 1.05 -1.01
N VAL A 113 24.26 1.00 -1.33
CA VAL A 113 23.55 -0.17 -1.81
C VAL A 113 23.15 0.08 -3.27
N ILE A 114 23.67 -0.72 -4.19
CA ILE A 114 23.34 -0.65 -5.61
C ILE A 114 22.26 -1.69 -5.89
N LEU A 115 21.15 -1.25 -6.48
CA LEU A 115 20.01 -2.10 -6.83
C LEU A 115 20.11 -2.58 -8.28
N GLN A 116 19.55 -3.75 -8.57
CA GLN A 116 19.53 -4.33 -9.93
C GLN A 116 18.89 -3.43 -10.99
N ASN A 117 17.94 -2.57 -10.59
CA ASN A 117 17.34 -1.57 -11.48
C ASN A 117 18.18 -0.30 -11.67
N GLY A 118 19.43 -0.28 -11.19
CA GLY A 118 20.37 0.85 -11.32
C GLY A 118 20.16 1.97 -10.29
N ILE A 119 19.17 1.85 -9.40
CA ILE A 119 18.99 2.80 -8.29
C ILE A 119 20.09 2.60 -7.26
N ILE A 120 20.65 3.69 -6.75
CA ILE A 120 21.67 3.66 -5.71
C ILE A 120 21.09 4.30 -4.45
N TYR A 121 21.14 3.59 -3.33
CA TYR A 121 20.78 4.11 -2.01
C TYR A 121 22.06 4.30 -1.18
N ASP A 122 22.34 5.54 -0.76
CA ASP A 122 23.40 5.86 0.19
C ASP A 122 22.80 6.00 1.60
N SER A 123 22.96 4.96 2.41
CA SER A 123 22.38 4.87 3.76
C SER A 123 23.09 5.76 4.79
N ILE A 124 24.30 6.23 4.48
CA ILE A 124 25.04 7.19 5.33
C ILE A 124 24.49 8.59 5.08
N LYS A 125 24.38 8.99 3.80
CA LYS A 125 23.85 10.31 3.43
C LYS A 125 22.34 10.42 3.54
N GLY A 126 21.61 9.29 3.51
CA GLY A 126 20.16 9.28 3.44
C GLY A 126 19.68 9.81 2.10
N GLU A 127 20.29 9.35 1.00
CA GLU A 127 20.01 9.81 -0.36
C GLU A 127 19.79 8.64 -1.30
N VAL A 128 18.93 8.84 -2.29
CA VAL A 128 18.73 7.89 -3.39
C VAL A 128 19.00 8.57 -4.72
N THR A 129 19.80 7.93 -5.55
CA THR A 129 20.08 8.34 -6.93
C THR A 129 19.29 7.46 -7.90
N ILE A 130 18.45 8.08 -8.73
CA ILE A 130 17.65 7.44 -9.78
C ILE A 130 18.02 8.10 -11.11
N GLY A 131 18.72 7.37 -11.98
CA GLY A 131 19.37 7.94 -13.16
C GLY A 131 20.34 9.05 -12.74
N ASN A 132 20.13 10.28 -13.24
CA ASN A 132 20.99 11.42 -12.94
C ASN A 132 20.47 12.31 -11.78
N LYS A 133 19.40 11.90 -11.09
CA LYS A 133 18.77 12.70 -10.04
C LYS A 133 19.00 12.08 -8.67
N THR A 134 19.53 12.86 -7.74
CA THR A 134 19.64 12.49 -6.32
C THR A 134 18.53 13.15 -5.52
N ARG A 135 17.88 12.38 -4.64
CA ARG A 135 16.80 12.85 -3.77
C ARG A 135 17.02 12.40 -2.34
N LYS A 136 16.61 13.23 -1.39
CA LYS A 136 16.71 12.92 0.05
C LYS A 136 15.68 11.88 0.46
N VAL A 137 16.10 10.98 1.34
CA VAL A 137 15.27 9.97 1.97
C VAL A 137 14.62 10.56 3.21
N TYR A 138 13.31 10.42 3.31
CA TYR A 138 12.54 10.75 4.48
C TYR A 138 12.81 9.74 5.60
N ARG A 139 12.57 8.47 5.29
CA ARG A 139 12.70 7.35 6.21
C ARG A 139 13.20 6.10 5.50
N PHE A 140 13.96 5.31 6.25
CA PHE A 140 14.32 3.95 5.92
C PHE A 140 13.66 3.00 6.93
N ASP A 141 13.04 1.93 6.45
CA ASP A 141 12.46 0.88 7.29
C ASP A 141 12.98 -0.48 6.84
N ALA A 142 13.47 -1.30 7.77
CA ALA A 142 13.87 -2.67 7.52
C ALA A 142 12.86 -3.61 8.19
N ALA A 143 12.17 -4.43 7.41
CA ALA A 143 11.23 -5.42 7.90
C ALA A 143 11.76 -6.84 7.73
N SER A 144 11.61 -7.66 8.76
CA SER A 144 12.00 -9.07 8.78
C SER A 144 11.00 -9.92 9.57
N TYR A 145 11.10 -11.24 9.43
CA TYR A 145 10.37 -12.18 10.27
C TYR A 145 11.29 -12.81 11.31
N ARG A 146 10.86 -12.81 12.56
CA ARG A 146 11.49 -13.57 13.65
C ARG A 146 11.22 -15.07 13.48
N ALA A 147 12.02 -15.90 14.15
CA ALA A 147 11.87 -17.36 14.14
C ALA A 147 10.47 -17.84 14.60
N ASN A 148 9.75 -17.04 15.39
CA ASN A 148 8.38 -17.31 15.83
C ASN A 148 7.29 -16.84 14.85
N GLY A 149 7.66 -16.42 13.63
CA GLY A 149 6.74 -15.95 12.60
C GLY A 149 6.23 -14.51 12.77
N LYS A 150 6.63 -13.79 13.83
CA LYS A 150 6.24 -12.39 14.02
C LYS A 150 7.09 -11.45 13.17
N SER A 151 6.45 -10.46 12.55
CA SER A 151 7.15 -9.40 11.84
C SER A 151 7.85 -8.45 12.83
N GLU A 152 9.05 -8.00 12.48
CA GLU A 152 9.81 -6.98 13.17
C GLU A 152 10.19 -5.88 12.18
N VAL A 153 9.99 -4.62 12.56
CA VAL A 153 10.33 -3.46 11.73
C VAL A 153 11.27 -2.55 12.51
N GLN A 154 12.40 -2.23 11.89
CA GLN A 154 13.35 -1.23 12.37
C GLN A 154 13.24 0.01 11.51
N SER A 155 12.89 1.14 12.13
CA SER A 155 12.69 2.41 11.45
C SER A 155 13.81 3.40 11.76
N LYS A 156 14.29 4.10 10.73
CA LYS A 156 15.25 5.20 10.85
C LYS A 156 14.77 6.41 10.06
N LEU A 157 14.53 7.52 10.77
CA LEU A 157 14.30 8.81 10.14
C LEU A 157 15.63 9.36 9.61
N HIS A 158 15.67 9.73 8.33
CA HIS A 158 16.85 10.36 7.71
C HIS A 158 16.69 11.88 7.63
N SER A 159 15.58 12.37 7.08
CA SER A 159 15.33 13.81 6.95
C SER A 159 13.84 14.11 6.88
N ILE A 160 13.34 15.06 7.68
CA ILE A 160 11.93 15.46 7.63
C ILE A 160 11.55 16.05 6.25
N ALA A 161 12.52 16.67 5.57
CA ALA A 161 12.39 17.23 4.23
C ALA A 161 12.61 16.20 3.10
N GLY A 162 12.82 14.92 3.43
CA GLY A 162 13.01 13.88 2.42
C GLY A 162 11.76 13.65 1.56
N GLU A 163 11.98 13.29 0.30
CA GLU A 163 10.92 13.06 -0.69
C GLU A 163 10.57 11.57 -0.86
N LEU A 164 11.56 10.70 -0.64
CA LEU A 164 11.45 9.26 -0.86
C LEU A 164 11.48 8.49 0.45
N CYS A 165 10.83 7.34 0.48
CA CYS A 165 10.97 6.35 1.54
C CYS A 165 11.62 5.10 0.96
N VAL A 166 12.40 4.40 1.78
CA VAL A 166 13.08 3.16 1.41
C VAL A 166 12.65 2.08 2.38
N VAL A 167 12.10 0.97 1.87
CA VAL A 167 11.76 -0.19 2.68
C VAL A 167 12.62 -1.37 2.25
N PHE A 168 13.38 -1.95 3.18
CA PHE A 168 14.12 -3.19 2.98
C PHE A 168 13.37 -4.36 3.60
N LEU A 169 12.84 -5.22 2.75
CA LEU A 169 12.20 -6.48 3.13
C LEU A 169 13.26 -7.58 3.20
N GLN A 170 13.91 -7.70 4.37
CA GLN A 170 15.10 -8.54 4.59
C GLN A 170 14.86 -10.00 4.22
N SER A 171 13.73 -10.57 4.66
CA SER A 171 13.36 -11.97 4.40
C SER A 171 13.20 -12.31 2.92
N TYR A 172 13.19 -11.31 2.04
CA TYR A 172 13.00 -11.47 0.59
C TYR A 172 14.20 -10.96 -0.22
N GLY A 173 15.17 -10.32 0.43
CA GLY A 173 16.26 -9.62 -0.27
C GLY A 173 15.75 -8.52 -1.22
N GLN A 174 14.62 -7.88 -0.90
CA GLN A 174 14.00 -6.84 -1.74
C GLN A 174 14.06 -5.48 -1.06
N ILE A 175 14.56 -4.48 -1.78
CA ILE A 175 14.46 -3.06 -1.41
C ILE A 175 13.43 -2.41 -2.31
N VAL A 176 12.57 -1.58 -1.72
CA VAL A 176 11.58 -0.79 -2.44
C VAL A 176 11.81 0.68 -2.15
N VAL A 177 12.07 1.44 -3.21
CA VAL A 177 12.15 2.91 -3.17
C VAL A 177 10.82 3.48 -3.65
N MET A 178 10.21 4.39 -2.89
CA MET A 178 8.89 4.93 -3.21
C MET A 178 8.72 6.37 -2.75
N ASP A 179 7.71 7.07 -3.26
CA ASP A 179 7.33 8.37 -2.71
C ASP A 179 6.55 8.25 -1.38
N ARG A 180 6.50 9.33 -0.61
CA ARG A 180 5.85 9.36 0.72
C ARG A 180 4.38 8.92 0.70
N LYS A 181 3.61 9.35 -0.30
CA LYS A 181 2.18 9.00 -0.37
C LYS A 181 1.98 7.52 -0.71
N THR A 182 2.88 6.92 -1.49
CA THR A 182 2.87 5.46 -1.70
C THR A 182 3.28 4.73 -0.42
N TYR A 183 4.28 5.25 0.30
CA TYR A 183 4.71 4.66 1.58
C TYR A 183 3.57 4.58 2.59
N GLU A 184 2.71 5.58 2.65
CA GLU A 184 1.55 5.58 3.55
C GLU A 184 0.42 4.65 3.11
N SER A 185 0.47 4.08 1.90
CA SER A 185 -0.61 3.24 1.37
C SER A 185 -0.88 1.99 2.21
N ALA A 186 -2.13 1.52 2.19
CA ALA A 186 -2.55 0.30 2.87
C ALA A 186 -1.67 -0.91 2.51
N TYR A 187 -1.26 -1.05 1.24
CA TYR A 187 -0.36 -2.14 0.87
C TYR A 187 1.01 -2.02 1.55
N VAL A 188 1.63 -0.84 1.56
CA VAL A 188 2.94 -0.69 2.21
C VAL A 188 2.80 -0.84 3.73
N GLN A 189 1.88 -0.11 4.35
CA GLN A 189 1.71 -0.14 5.80
C GLN A 189 1.30 -1.54 6.29
N MET A 190 0.27 -2.14 5.71
CA MET A 190 -0.25 -3.42 6.21
C MET A 190 0.62 -4.59 5.74
N PHE A 191 0.92 -4.71 4.45
CA PHE A 191 1.71 -5.85 3.96
C PHE A 191 3.19 -5.74 4.28
N MET A 192 3.86 -4.65 3.91
CA MET A 192 5.31 -4.55 4.04
C MET A 192 5.76 -4.31 5.49
N LEU A 193 5.00 -3.52 6.26
CA LEU A 193 5.39 -3.08 7.61
C LEU A 193 4.55 -3.69 8.73
N GLU A 194 3.47 -4.42 8.43
CA GLU A 194 2.51 -4.91 9.43
C GLU A 194 1.87 -3.83 10.32
N HIS A 195 1.85 -2.58 9.85
CA HIS A 195 1.14 -1.49 10.51
C HIS A 195 -0.32 -1.49 10.05
N TYR A 196 -1.19 -2.00 10.92
CA TYR A 196 -2.64 -2.00 10.69
C TYR A 196 -3.41 -1.64 11.96
N ASP A 197 -4.58 -1.05 11.77
CA ASP A 197 -5.53 -0.75 12.84
C ASP A 197 -6.28 -2.03 13.23
N LYS A 198 -6.11 -2.45 14.49
CA LYS A 198 -6.70 -3.67 15.05
C LYS A 198 -8.20 -3.55 15.30
N ASP A 199 -8.75 -2.34 15.30
CA ASP A 199 -10.20 -2.12 15.38
C ASP A 199 -10.87 -2.32 14.02
N LEU A 200 -10.12 -2.11 12.93
CA LEU A 200 -10.59 -2.28 11.55
C LEU A 200 -10.29 -3.67 10.98
N PHE A 201 -9.16 -4.26 11.35
CA PHE A 201 -8.65 -5.49 10.75
C PHE A 201 -8.18 -6.51 11.80
N GLU A 202 -8.40 -7.77 11.50
CA GLU A 202 -7.82 -8.92 12.20
C GLU A 202 -6.81 -9.61 11.27
N LEU A 203 -5.57 -9.76 11.71
CA LEU A 203 -4.53 -10.46 10.96
C LEU A 203 -4.71 -11.98 11.13
N VAL A 204 -5.21 -12.63 10.08
CA VAL A 204 -5.53 -14.07 10.08
C VAL A 204 -4.34 -14.91 9.64
N VAL A 205 -3.58 -14.42 8.66
CA VAL A 205 -2.35 -15.07 8.19
C VAL A 205 -1.26 -14.02 8.12
N SER A 206 -0.14 -14.27 8.79
CA SER A 206 1.11 -13.53 8.61
C SER A 206 2.21 -14.51 8.20
N SER A 207 2.75 -14.31 7.00
CA SER A 207 3.81 -15.16 6.45
C SER A 207 4.65 -14.35 5.48
N ALA A 208 5.83 -14.89 5.14
CA ALA A 208 6.63 -14.32 4.07
C ALA A 208 5.82 -14.22 2.75
N TYR A 209 5.03 -15.21 2.37
CA TYR A 209 4.42 -15.17 1.03
C TYR A 209 3.18 -14.28 0.92
N SER A 210 2.47 -14.07 2.04
CA SER A 210 1.25 -13.27 2.06
C SER A 210 0.82 -12.85 3.46
N LYS A 211 0.08 -11.75 3.50
CA LYS A 211 -0.75 -11.38 4.66
C LYS A 211 -2.23 -11.40 4.29
N ILE A 212 -3.04 -11.94 5.19
CA ILE A 212 -4.50 -11.98 5.05
C ILE A 212 -5.12 -11.26 6.24
N TYR A 213 -5.93 -10.25 5.94
CA TYR A 213 -6.65 -9.46 6.94
C TYR A 213 -8.14 -9.69 6.80
N LYS A 214 -8.81 -10.08 7.88
CA LYS A 214 -10.27 -10.07 7.98
C LYS A 214 -10.74 -8.67 8.36
N ILE A 215 -11.79 -8.18 7.71
CA ILE A 215 -12.37 -6.87 7.99
C ILE A 215 -13.40 -6.99 9.11
N LYS A 216 -13.25 -6.15 10.15
CA LYS A 216 -14.09 -6.15 11.35
C LYS A 216 -15.36 -5.30 11.19
N LYS A 217 -15.30 -4.26 10.35
CA LYS A 217 -16.45 -3.40 9.98
C LYS A 217 -17.57 -4.20 9.28
#